data_AF-A0A9D2EGC2-F1
#
_entry.id   AF-A0A9D2EGC2-F1
#
_cell.length_a   1.000
_cell.length_b   1.000
_cell.length_c   1.000
_cell.angle_alpha   90.00
_cell.angle_beta   90.00
_cell.angle_gamma   90.00
#
_symmetry.space_group_name_H-M   'P 1'
#
loop_
_entity.id
_entity.type
_entity.pdbx_description
1 polymer ?
#
loop_
_entity_poly.entity_id
_entity_poly.type
_entity_poly.pdbx_seq_one_letter_code
_entity_poly.pdbx_strand_id
1 'polypeptide(L)'
;MDRHDDVAGPAPTAPTPLKWVLAGVIGGVVLLVALPVAMWLGRDGFLTDSILAQDPGLNEKQLELAIWASILYAVVLHAVDVAVTIWLMVKLWQGRQWARVAMTVYLVIATAGSLYSATQGDSYLIAVIPTDALHLMMLVLLWVPRSVREFFATHQRMRSTAQGG
;
A
#
# COMPACT_ATOMS: atom_id res chain seq x y z
N MET A 1 18.13 -34.06 37.84
CA MET A 1 18.57 -33.61 36.50
C MET A 1 17.31 -33.17 35.79
N ASP A 2 16.74 -32.04 36.26
CA ASP A 2 15.44 -31.56 35.81
C ASP A 2 15.65 -30.74 34.54
N ARG A 3 15.21 -31.32 33.43
CA ARG A 3 14.99 -30.61 32.17
C ARG A 3 13.82 -29.67 32.44
N HIS A 4 14.09 -28.39 32.66
CA HIS A 4 13.07 -27.36 32.49
C HIS A 4 12.59 -27.48 31.05
N ASP A 5 11.44 -28.10 30.86
CA ASP A 5 10.71 -28.02 29.61
C ASP A 5 10.39 -26.54 29.42
N ASP A 6 11.21 -25.86 28.61
CA ASP A 6 10.94 -24.52 28.09
C ASP A 6 9.65 -24.61 27.29
N VAL A 7 8.51 -24.46 27.99
CA VAL A 7 7.20 -24.28 27.37
C VAL A 7 7.30 -22.96 26.63
N ALA A 8 7.61 -23.03 25.34
CA ALA A 8 7.62 -21.88 24.45
C ALA A 8 6.32 -21.10 24.68
N GLY A 9 6.44 -19.92 25.29
CA GLY A 9 5.28 -19.09 25.60
C GLY A 9 4.44 -18.85 24.35
N PRO A 10 3.13 -18.61 24.50
CA PRO A 10 2.24 -18.40 23.36
C PRO A 10 2.78 -17.29 22.43
N ALA A 11 2.66 -17.51 21.12
CA ALA A 11 3.12 -16.56 20.12
C ALA A 11 2.49 -15.17 20.38
N PRO A 12 3.26 -14.07 20.29
CA PRO A 12 2.73 -12.75 20.58
C PRO A 12 1.57 -12.41 19.65
N THR A 13 0.43 -12.01 20.21
CA THR A 13 -0.75 -11.63 19.42
C THR A 13 -0.56 -10.28 18.76
N ALA A 14 -1.09 -10.12 17.55
CA ALA A 14 -1.01 -8.86 16.81
C ALA A 14 -1.79 -7.75 17.55
N PRO A 15 -1.16 -6.58 17.81
CA PRO A 15 -1.81 -5.50 18.55
C PRO A 15 -2.89 -4.83 17.69
N THR A 16 -3.91 -4.26 18.33
CA THR A 16 -5.06 -3.61 17.65
C THR A 16 -4.67 -2.61 16.55
N PRO A 17 -3.65 -1.74 16.72
CA PRO A 17 -3.20 -0.85 15.63
C PRO A 17 -2.82 -1.59 14.34
N LEU A 18 -2.28 -2.81 14.41
CA LEU A 18 -1.91 -3.59 13.23
C LEU A 18 -3.15 -4.13 12.47
N LYS A 19 -4.28 -4.29 13.17
CA LYS A 19 -5.58 -4.57 12.53
C LYS A 19 -6.11 -3.35 11.77
N TRP A 20 -5.86 -2.15 12.27
CA TRP A 20 -6.16 -0.91 11.55
C TRP A 20 -5.24 -0.67 10.36
N VAL A 21 -3.96 -1.08 10.43
CA VAL A 21 -3.09 -1.12 9.24
C VAL A 21 -3.69 -2.06 8.20
N LEU A 22 -4.21 -3.24 8.59
CA LEU A 22 -4.88 -4.15 7.66
C LEU A 22 -6.13 -3.50 7.04
N ALA A 23 -6.96 -2.82 7.85
CA ALA A 23 -8.09 -2.07 7.34
C ALA A 23 -7.66 -0.99 6.33
N GLY A 24 -6.55 -0.30 6.61
CA GLY A 24 -5.91 0.64 5.69
C GLY A 24 -5.48 -0.01 4.37
N VAL A 25 -4.86 -1.19 4.42
CA VAL A 25 -4.52 -1.97 3.21
C VAL A 25 -5.78 -2.33 2.42
N ILE A 26 -6.83 -2.82 3.07
CA ILE A 26 -8.09 -3.19 2.40
C ILE A 26 -8.70 -1.95 1.74
N GLY A 27 -8.75 -0.81 2.45
CA GLY A 27 -9.21 0.46 1.90
C GLY A 27 -8.37 0.92 0.70
N GLY A 28 -7.05 0.82 0.81
CA GLY A 28 -6.12 1.14 -0.28
C GLY A 28 -6.34 0.26 -1.51
N VAL A 29 -6.52 -1.06 -1.34
CA VAL A 29 -6.85 -1.99 -2.44
C VAL A 29 -8.14 -1.59 -3.14
N VAL A 30 -9.18 -1.23 -2.38
CA VAL A 30 -10.45 -0.77 -2.96
C VAL A 30 -10.25 0.50 -3.79
N LEU A 31 -9.51 1.49 -3.26
CA LEU A 31 -9.22 2.73 -3.98
C LEU A 31 -8.36 2.50 -5.23
N LEU A 32 -7.35 1.63 -5.13
CA LEU A 32 -6.51 1.24 -6.26
C LEU A 32 -7.33 0.56 -7.36
N VAL A 33 -8.29 -0.30 -7.03
CA VAL A 33 -9.16 -0.91 -8.05
C VAL A 33 -10.17 0.09 -8.61
N ALA A 34 -10.68 1.01 -7.77
CA ALA A 34 -11.67 1.98 -8.18
C ALA A 34 -11.16 2.91 -9.30
N LEU A 35 -9.89 3.33 -9.27
CA LEU A 35 -9.37 4.27 -10.27
C LEU A 35 -9.32 3.70 -11.70
N PRO A 36 -8.72 2.53 -12.00
CA PRO A 36 -8.78 1.92 -13.33
C PRO A 36 -10.21 1.63 -13.78
N VAL A 37 -11.11 1.26 -12.86
CA VAL A 37 -12.54 1.10 -13.17
C VAL A 37 -13.16 2.43 -13.58
N ALA A 38 -12.87 3.52 -12.86
CA ALA A 38 -13.31 4.86 -13.20
C ALA A 38 -12.73 5.33 -14.55
N MET A 39 -11.45 5.07 -14.81
CA MET A 39 -10.80 5.34 -16.11
C MET A 39 -11.48 4.58 -17.25
N TRP A 40 -11.87 3.33 -17.02
CA TRP A 40 -12.56 2.50 -18.01
C TRP A 40 -13.97 3.02 -18.30
N LEU A 41 -14.76 3.27 -17.25
CA LEU A 41 -16.15 3.72 -17.38
C LEU A 41 -16.25 5.18 -17.85
N GLY A 42 -15.29 6.01 -17.45
CA GLY A 42 -15.18 7.42 -17.82
C GLY A 42 -14.23 7.67 -18.99
N ARG A 43 -13.98 6.66 -19.83
CA ARG A 43 -13.02 6.72 -20.94
C ARG A 43 -13.20 7.97 -21.80
N ASP A 44 -14.40 8.19 -22.30
CA ASP A 44 -14.69 9.25 -23.29
C ASP A 44 -14.89 10.64 -22.67
N GLY A 45 -14.85 10.74 -21.34
CA GLY A 45 -14.90 12.01 -20.60
C GLY A 45 -13.66 12.13 -19.74
N PHE A 46 -13.77 11.76 -18.47
CA PHE A 46 -12.72 11.81 -17.45
C PHE A 46 -11.28 11.56 -17.97
N LEU A 47 -11.05 10.47 -18.72
CA LEU A 47 -9.71 10.11 -19.18
C LEU A 47 -9.30 10.84 -20.47
N THR A 48 -10.20 10.96 -21.44
CA THR A 48 -9.95 11.75 -22.66
C THR A 48 -9.66 13.21 -22.31
N ASP A 49 -10.45 13.81 -21.42
CA ASP A 49 -10.30 15.20 -20.98
C ASP A 49 -8.95 15.41 -20.28
N SER A 50 -8.51 14.47 -19.43
CA SER A 50 -7.21 14.58 -18.77
C SER A 50 -6.04 14.46 -19.75
N ILE A 51 -6.12 13.54 -20.72
CA ILE A 51 -5.09 13.37 -21.75
C ILE A 51 -5.01 14.62 -22.65
N LEU A 52 -6.15 15.14 -23.12
CA LEU A 52 -6.19 16.33 -23.97
C LEU A 52 -5.79 17.61 -23.22
N ALA A 53 -6.01 17.69 -21.91
CA ALA A 53 -5.51 18.80 -21.11
C ALA A 53 -3.97 18.80 -21.03
N GLN A 54 -3.32 17.63 -21.05
CA GLN A 54 -1.86 17.49 -21.05
C GLN A 54 -1.26 17.66 -22.45
N ASP A 55 -1.93 17.14 -23.48
CA ASP A 55 -1.50 17.27 -24.88
C ASP A 55 -2.70 17.51 -25.82
N PRO A 56 -3.05 18.78 -26.07
CA PRO A 56 -4.16 19.14 -26.97
C PRO A 56 -3.90 18.84 -28.45
N GLY A 57 -2.66 18.51 -28.83
CA GLY A 57 -2.24 18.36 -30.22
C GLY A 57 -2.44 16.94 -30.80
N LEU A 58 -2.94 16.00 -29.99
CA LEU A 58 -3.09 14.61 -30.40
C LEU A 58 -4.14 14.45 -31.50
N ASN A 59 -3.79 13.68 -32.54
CA ASN A 59 -4.80 13.18 -33.47
C ASN A 59 -5.57 11.99 -32.89
N GLU A 60 -6.69 11.62 -33.52
CA GLU A 60 -7.60 10.56 -33.04
C GLU A 60 -6.89 9.23 -32.72
N LYS A 61 -5.97 8.79 -33.59
CA LYS A 61 -5.24 7.53 -33.39
C LYS A 61 -4.27 7.60 -32.21
N GLN A 62 -3.60 8.73 -32.04
CA GLN A 62 -2.69 8.95 -30.92
C GLN A 62 -3.46 9.05 -29.60
N LEU A 63 -4.61 9.73 -29.60
CA LEU A 63 -5.49 9.82 -28.44
C LEU A 63 -6.02 8.44 -28.04
N GLU A 64 -6.51 7.65 -28.99
CA GLU A 64 -6.97 6.28 -28.70
C GLU A 64 -5.85 5.40 -28.13
N LEU A 65 -4.65 5.48 -28.69
CA LEU A 65 -3.48 4.77 -28.16
C LEU A 65 -3.14 5.23 -26.74
N ALA A 66 -3.13 6.54 -26.48
CA ALA A 66 -2.84 7.10 -25.17
C ALA A 66 -3.85 6.67 -24.11
N ILE A 67 -5.14 6.63 -24.45
CA ILE A 67 -6.20 6.12 -23.59
C ILE A 67 -5.94 4.66 -23.21
N TRP A 68 -5.74 3.80 -24.21
CA TRP A 68 -5.47 2.38 -23.98
C TRP A 68 -4.20 2.13 -23.17
N ALA A 69 -3.12 2.85 -23.50
CA ALA A 69 -1.85 2.76 -22.78
C ALA A 69 -2.00 3.21 -21.33
N SER A 70 -2.76 4.28 -21.07
CA SER A 70 -2.99 4.80 -19.71
C SER A 70 -3.78 3.82 -18.85
N ILE A 71 -4.85 3.22 -19.40
CA ILE A 71 -5.64 2.21 -18.70
C ILE A 71 -4.78 0.98 -18.40
N LEU A 72 -4.07 0.45 -19.40
CA LEU A 72 -3.23 -0.72 -19.23
C LEU A 72 -2.13 -0.47 -18.19
N TYR A 73 -1.48 0.69 -18.27
CA TYR A 73 -0.47 1.12 -17.32
C TYR A 73 -1.04 1.18 -15.89
N ALA A 74 -2.19 1.84 -15.71
CA ALA A 74 -2.84 1.95 -14.40
C ALA A 74 -3.20 0.57 -13.82
N VAL A 75 -3.78 -0.32 -14.63
CA VAL A 75 -4.12 -1.69 -14.21
C VAL A 75 -2.88 -2.46 -13.76
N VAL A 76 -1.80 -2.45 -14.55
CA VAL A 76 -0.57 -3.18 -14.22
C VAL A 76 0.09 -2.60 -12.98
N LEU A 77 0.23 -1.28 -12.91
CA LEU A 77 0.84 -0.60 -11.78
C LEU A 77 0.09 -0.91 -10.48
N HIS A 78 -1.24 -0.80 -10.50
CA HIS A 78 -2.07 -1.05 -9.32
C HIS A 78 -2.10 -2.53 -8.93
N ALA A 79 -2.08 -3.45 -9.89
CA ALA A 79 -1.98 -4.88 -9.58
C ALA A 79 -0.66 -5.21 -8.85
N VAL A 80 0.45 -4.59 -9.26
CA VAL A 80 1.74 -4.73 -8.58
C VAL A 80 1.68 -4.13 -7.19
N ASP A 81 1.09 -2.94 -7.02
CA ASP A 81 0.91 -2.31 -5.71
C ASP A 81 0.14 -3.23 -4.76
N VAL A 82 -1.03 -3.71 -5.17
CA VAL A 82 -1.87 -4.63 -4.40
C VAL A 82 -1.07 -5.86 -3.98
N ALA A 83 -0.33 -6.48 -4.90
CA ALA A 83 0.47 -7.66 -4.60
C ALA A 83 1.58 -7.38 -3.59
N VAL A 84 2.33 -6.30 -3.76
CA VAL A 84 3.42 -5.89 -2.86
C VAL A 84 2.88 -5.55 -1.47
N THR A 85 1.81 -4.76 -1.41
CA THR A 85 1.21 -4.32 -0.15
C THR A 85 0.62 -5.49 0.63
N ILE A 86 -0.10 -6.42 -0.03
CA ILE A 86 -0.60 -7.65 0.62
C ILE A 86 0.57 -8.50 1.13
N TRP A 87 1.60 -8.70 0.31
CA TRP A 87 2.76 -9.50 0.71
C TRP A 87 3.47 -8.90 1.93
N LEU A 88 3.72 -7.59 1.92
CA LEU A 88 4.32 -6.88 3.05
C LEU A 88 3.43 -6.94 4.29
N MET A 89 2.11 -6.87 4.13
CA MET A 89 1.16 -6.99 5.24
C MET A 89 1.23 -8.38 5.90
N VAL A 90 1.33 -9.45 5.12
CA VAL A 90 1.54 -10.80 5.65
C VAL A 90 2.86 -10.87 6.43
N LYS A 91 3.94 -10.27 5.91
CA LYS A 91 5.24 -10.26 6.60
C LYS A 91 5.24 -9.39 7.86
N LEU A 92 4.48 -8.30 7.88
CA LEU A 92 4.22 -7.47 9.05
C LEU A 92 3.53 -8.27 10.16
N TRP A 93 2.48 -9.03 9.82
CA TRP A 93 1.77 -9.89 10.78
C TRP A 93 2.64 -11.02 11.34
N GLN A 94 3.64 -11.47 10.59
CA GLN A 94 4.68 -12.41 11.06
C GLN A 94 5.75 -11.75 11.95
N GLY A 95 5.58 -10.47 12.33
CA GLY A 95 6.53 -9.75 13.16
C GLY A 95 7.90 -9.54 12.50
N ARG A 96 7.98 -9.50 11.17
CA ARG A 96 9.25 -9.24 10.46
C ARG A 96 9.58 -7.75 10.50
N GLN A 97 10.61 -7.38 11.28
CA GLN A 97 11.07 -5.99 11.40
C GLN A 97 11.45 -5.36 10.04
N TRP A 98 12.08 -6.10 9.15
CA TRP A 98 12.39 -5.60 7.80
C TRP A 98 11.13 -5.26 7.00
N ALA A 99 10.02 -5.98 7.21
CA ALA A 99 8.77 -5.73 6.50
C ALA A 99 8.10 -4.44 6.98
N ARG A 100 8.32 -4.06 8.25
CA ARG A 100 7.90 -2.76 8.78
C ARG A 100 8.61 -1.61 8.08
N VAL A 101 9.93 -1.71 7.93
CA VAL A 101 10.72 -0.71 7.20
C VAL A 101 10.33 -0.69 5.72
N ALA A 102 10.24 -1.86 5.08
CA ALA A 102 9.85 -1.98 3.68
C ALA A 102 8.45 -1.41 3.41
N MET A 103 7.46 -1.71 4.25
CA MET A 103 6.12 -1.11 4.15
C MET A 103 6.17 0.41 4.30
N THR A 104 7.02 0.93 5.19
CA THR A 104 7.17 2.39 5.38
C THR A 104 7.72 3.06 4.12
N VAL A 105 8.81 2.52 3.57
CA VAL A 105 9.40 3.00 2.32
C VAL A 105 8.41 2.89 1.18
N TYR A 106 7.70 1.77 1.10
CA TYR A 106 6.68 1.53 0.10
C TYR A 106 5.56 2.57 0.14
N LEU A 107 4.98 2.83 1.32
CA LEU A 107 3.92 3.82 1.49
C LEU A 107 4.39 5.24 1.11
N VAL A 108 5.65 5.60 1.37
CA VAL A 108 6.20 6.88 0.94
C VAL A 108 6.30 6.97 -0.58
N ILE A 109 6.77 5.91 -1.24
CA ILE A 109 6.83 5.84 -2.71
C ILE A 109 5.42 5.87 -3.31
N ALA A 110 4.48 5.12 -2.73
CA ALA A 110 3.09 5.06 -3.16
C ALA A 110 2.40 6.43 -3.02
N THR A 111 2.64 7.15 -1.93
CA THR A 111 2.16 8.54 -1.78
C THR A 111 2.79 9.48 -2.82
N ALA A 112 4.09 9.38 -3.09
CA ALA A 112 4.70 10.18 -4.16
C ALA A 112 4.07 9.89 -5.53
N GLY A 113 3.78 8.61 -5.83
CA GLY A 113 3.05 8.21 -7.03
C GLY A 113 1.61 8.73 -7.06
N SER A 114 0.90 8.71 -5.93
CA SER A 114 -0.46 9.26 -5.80
C SER A 114 -0.47 10.77 -6.06
N LEU A 115 0.46 11.51 -5.46
CA LEU A 115 0.61 12.94 -5.69
C LEU A 115 0.98 13.26 -7.15
N TYR A 116 1.77 12.42 -7.81
CA TYR A 116 2.02 12.55 -9.25
C TYR A 116 0.74 12.35 -10.08
N SER A 117 -0.13 11.40 -9.70
CA SER A 117 -1.44 11.25 -10.34
C SER A 117 -2.31 12.49 -10.21
N ALA A 118 -2.24 13.22 -9.09
CA ALA A 118 -2.96 14.49 -8.93
C ALA A 118 -2.53 15.57 -9.93
N THR A 119 -1.28 15.54 -10.42
CA THR A 119 -0.82 16.51 -11.42
C THR A 119 -1.37 16.23 -12.82
N GLN A 120 -2.02 15.09 -13.03
CA GLN A 120 -2.64 14.71 -14.31
C GLN A 120 -4.05 15.28 -14.47
N GLY A 121 -4.63 15.86 -13.41
CA GLY A 121 -5.91 16.56 -13.45
C GLY A 121 -6.65 16.55 -12.11
N ASP A 122 -7.46 17.59 -11.87
CA ASP A 122 -8.21 17.75 -10.61
C ASP A 122 -9.17 16.59 -10.33
N SER A 123 -9.63 15.92 -11.39
CA SER A 123 -10.51 14.75 -11.29
C SER A 123 -9.85 13.57 -10.57
N TYR A 124 -8.52 13.48 -10.52
CA TYR A 124 -7.79 12.46 -9.77
C TYR A 124 -7.75 12.76 -8.26
N LEU A 125 -7.97 14.00 -7.82
CA LEU A 125 -7.89 14.39 -6.40
C LEU A 125 -8.86 13.61 -5.52
N ILE A 126 -10.02 13.21 -6.05
CA ILE A 126 -11.01 12.40 -5.33
C ILE A 126 -10.47 11.02 -4.94
N ALA A 127 -9.51 10.48 -5.68
CA ALA A 127 -8.84 9.22 -5.36
C ALA A 127 -7.55 9.47 -4.55
N VAL A 128 -6.79 10.52 -4.88
CA VAL A 128 -5.50 10.82 -4.24
C VAL A 128 -5.66 11.19 -2.77
N ILE A 129 -6.56 12.11 -2.44
CA ILE A 129 -6.77 12.59 -1.06
C ILE A 129 -7.08 11.43 -0.08
N PRO A 130 -8.08 10.56 -0.32
CA PRO A 130 -8.34 9.46 0.61
C PRO A 130 -7.22 8.42 0.63
N THR A 131 -6.54 8.19 -0.49
CA THR A 131 -5.41 7.25 -0.57
C THR A 131 -4.25 7.71 0.31
N ASP A 132 -3.84 8.98 0.18
CA ASP A 132 -2.75 9.55 0.98
C ASP A 132 -3.12 9.69 2.47
N ALA A 133 -4.39 9.97 2.79
CA ALA A 133 -4.86 9.92 4.17
C ALA A 133 -4.69 8.52 4.78
N LEU A 134 -4.99 7.46 4.03
CA LEU A 134 -4.77 6.08 4.47
C LEU A 134 -3.28 5.75 4.63
N HIS A 135 -2.43 6.18 3.68
CA HIS A 135 -0.98 5.98 3.79
C HIS A 135 -0.41 6.63 5.04
N LEU A 136 -0.78 7.89 5.32
CA LEU A 136 -0.36 8.60 6.53
C LEU A 136 -0.87 7.93 7.80
N MET A 137 -2.14 7.51 7.83
CA MET A 137 -2.69 6.74 8.94
C MET A 137 -1.88 5.45 9.19
N MET A 138 -1.59 4.69 8.14
CA MET A 138 -0.81 3.44 8.24
C MET A 138 0.61 3.70 8.73
N LEU A 139 1.28 4.74 8.23
CA LEU A 139 2.61 5.15 8.69
C LEU A 139 2.61 5.48 10.19
N VAL A 140 1.63 6.27 10.64
CA VAL A 140 1.46 6.61 12.06
C VAL A 140 1.24 5.35 12.89
N LEU A 141 0.31 4.48 12.49
CA LEU A 141 0.00 3.25 13.22
C LEU A 141 1.16 2.26 13.26
N LEU A 142 2.02 2.25 12.23
CA LEU A 142 3.21 1.40 12.21
C LEU A 142 4.30 1.89 13.17
N TRP A 143 4.40 3.18 13.50
CA TRP A 143 5.54 3.73 14.26
C TRP A 143 5.20 4.31 15.63
N VAL A 144 4.04 4.95 15.77
CA VAL A 144 3.66 5.70 16.98
C VAL A 144 3.18 4.82 18.14
N PRO A 145 2.30 3.81 17.95
CA PRO A 145 1.79 3.01 19.06
C PRO A 145 2.89 2.19 19.76
N ARG A 146 2.94 2.25 21.09
CA ARG A 146 3.92 1.49 21.91
C ARG A 146 3.78 -0.02 21.71
N SER A 147 2.54 -0.50 21.68
CA SER A 147 2.21 -1.92 21.50
C SER A 147 2.76 -2.52 20.20
N VAL A 148 2.81 -1.72 19.12
CA VAL A 148 3.41 -2.14 17.85
C VAL A 148 4.92 -2.26 17.99
N ARG A 149 5.59 -1.31 18.65
CA ARG A 149 7.04 -1.39 18.89
C ARG A 149 7.41 -2.61 19.74
N GLU A 150 6.66 -2.87 20.79
CA GLU A 150 6.86 -4.03 21.68
C GLU A 150 6.64 -5.35 20.94
N PHE A 151 5.60 -5.44 20.09
CA PHE A 151 5.33 -6.60 19.26
C PHE A 151 6.53 -6.99 18.40
N PHE A 152 7.14 -6.03 17.69
CA PHE A 152 8.32 -6.31 16.85
C PHE A 152 9.58 -6.60 17.68
N ALA A 153 9.78 -5.90 18.80
CA ALA A 153 10.93 -6.14 19.68
C ALA A 153 10.91 -7.55 20.28
N THR A 154 9.73 -8.06 20.65
CA THR A 154 9.57 -9.43 21.16
C THR A 154 9.88 -10.47 20.08
N HIS A 155 9.39 -10.29 18.85
CA HIS A 155 9.71 -11.18 17.73
C HIS A 155 11.21 -11.19 17.37
N GLN A 156 11.88 -10.04 17.46
CA GLN A 156 13.31 -9.94 17.24
C GLN A 156 14.11 -10.72 18.30
N ARG A 157 13.73 -10.60 19.58
CA ARG A 157 14.36 -11.35 20.68
C ARG A 157 14.20 -12.86 20.49
N MET A 158 13.00 -13.34 20.21
CA MET A 158 12.72 -14.77 19.98
C MET A 158 13.57 -15.37 18.85
N ARG A 159 13.75 -14.65 17.73
CA ARG A 159 14.62 -15.13 16.64
C ARG A 159 16.10 -15.16 17.00
N SER A 160 16.55 -14.21 17.82
CA SER A 160 17.95 -14.14 18.25
C SER A 160 18.29 -15.32 19.17
N THR A 161 17.40 -15.67 20.11
CA THR A 161 17.56 -16.84 20.97
C THR A 161 17.58 -18.14 20.16
N ALA A 162 16.69 -18.28 19.17
CA ALA A 162 16.62 -19.48 18.34
C ALA A 162 17.83 -19.68 17.40
N GLN A 163 18.66 -18.66 17.19
CA GLN A 163 19.88 -18.74 16.38
C GLN A 163 21.16 -18.93 17.21
N GLY A 164 21.09 -18.72 18.53
CA GLY A 164 22.24 -18.73 19.44
C GLY A 164 22.30 -19.92 20.40
N GLY A 165 21.35 -20.86 20.32
CA GLY A 165 21.36 -22.14 21.05
C GLY A 165 21.46 -23.30 20.09
#